data_AF-A0A7S2R4C3-F1
#
_entry.id   AF-A0A7S2R4C3-F1
#
_cell.length_a   1.000
_cell.length_b   1.000
_cell.length_c   1.000
_cell.angle_alpha   90.00
_cell.angle_beta   90.00
_cell.angle_gamma   90.00
#
_symmetry.space_group_name_H-M   'P 1'
#
loop_
_entity.id
_entity.type
_entity.pdbx_description
1 polymer ?
#
loop_
_entity_poly.entity_id
_entity_poly.type
_entity_poly.pdbx_seq_one_letter_code
_entity_poly.pdbx_strand_id
1 'polypeptide(L)'
;YLKGVPLSRVREEMKKKGIDPDGPEAALFGRKLLGALTEVFGRCILETGFFHADPHPGNIFVLDDGSIGLIDFGQVKQISGRDRCTLAEVMISLTDRKSDTNP
;
A
#
# COMPACT_ATOMS: atom_id res chain seq x y z
N TYR A 1 -9.53 -15.86 11.58
CA TYR A 1 -9.74 -14.42 11.82
C TYR A 1 -8.38 -13.75 11.91
N LEU A 2 -8.14 -12.70 11.11
CA LEU A 2 -6.95 -11.87 11.29
C LEU A 2 -7.07 -11.13 12.63
N LYS A 3 -6.04 -11.22 13.47
CA LYS A 3 -5.95 -10.45 14.71
C LYS A 3 -5.32 -9.10 14.39
N GLY A 4 -6.14 -8.06 14.35
CA GLY A 4 -5.70 -6.73 14.00
C GLY A 4 -6.84 -5.72 13.89
N VAL A 5 -6.48 -4.48 13.60
CA VAL A 5 -7.40 -3.34 13.46
C VAL A 5 -7.55 -3.00 11.98
N PRO A 6 -8.78 -2.91 11.43
CA PRO A 6 -8.97 -2.44 10.06
C PRO A 6 -8.51 -0.99 9.94
N LEU A 7 -7.88 -0.62 8.82
CA LEU A 7 -7.29 0.70 8.62
C LEU A 7 -8.31 1.84 8.81
N SER A 8 -9.57 1.59 8.41
CA SER A 8 -10.71 2.50 8.66
C SER A 8 -10.94 2.87 10.14
N ARG A 9 -10.51 2.04 11.09
CA ARG A 9 -10.67 2.26 12.55
C ARG A 9 -9.37 2.59 13.27
N VAL A 10 -8.24 2.63 12.58
CA VAL A 10 -6.92 2.86 13.20
C VAL A 10 -6.86 4.20 13.93
N ARG A 11 -7.47 5.26 13.39
CA ARG A 11 -7.53 6.58 14.07
C ARG A 11 -8.25 6.52 15.42
N GLU A 12 -9.33 5.75 15.52
CA GLU A 12 -10.08 5.58 16.78
C GLU A 12 -9.29 4.76 17.80
N GLU A 13 -8.63 3.70 17.34
CA GLU A 13 -7.78 2.87 18.20
C GLU A 13 -6.54 3.61 18.71
N MET A 14 -5.95 4.49 17.90
CA MET A 14 -4.87 5.38 18.34
C MET A 14 -5.33 6.27 19.51
N LYS A 15 -6.49 6.91 19.39
CA LYS A 15 -7.06 7.74 20.46
C LYS A 15 -7.31 6.95 21.74
N LYS A 16 -7.85 5.73 21.64
CA LYS A 16 -8.07 4.85 22.81
C LYS A 16 -6.77 4.48 23.52
N LYS A 17 -5.66 4.36 22.77
CA LYS A 17 -4.32 4.09 23.30
C LYS A 17 -3.59 5.35 23.78
N GLY A 18 -4.24 6.52 23.73
CA GLY A 18 -3.62 7.80 24.10
C GLY A 18 -2.61 8.33 23.08
N ILE A 19 -2.61 7.78 21.86
CA ILE A 19 -1.75 8.23 20.75
C ILE A 19 -2.50 9.35 20.01
N ASP A 20 -1.85 10.50 19.84
CA ASP A 20 -2.37 11.58 19.01
C ASP A 20 -2.37 11.16 17.53
N PRO A 21 -3.54 11.03 16.87
CA PRO A 21 -3.62 10.63 15.47
C PRO A 21 -3.01 11.65 14.50
N ASP A 22 -2.74 12.87 14.93
CA ASP A 22 -2.12 13.92 14.14
C ASP A 22 -0.69 14.23 14.63
N GLY A 23 -0.19 13.43 15.59
CA GLY A 23 1.15 13.52 16.17
C GLY A 23 2.25 12.81 15.35
N PRO A 24 3.52 12.97 15.75
CA PRO A 24 4.66 12.42 15.03
C PRO A 24 4.66 10.88 14.97
N GLU A 25 4.13 10.20 15.98
CA GLU A 25 3.99 8.73 16.00
C GLU A 25 3.02 8.24 14.92
N ALA A 26 1.88 8.92 14.77
CA ALA A 26 0.90 8.60 13.73
C ALA A 26 1.46 8.88 12.32
N ALA A 27 2.22 9.96 12.17
CA ALA A 27 2.91 10.27 10.92
C ALA A 27 3.96 9.20 10.55
N LEU A 28 4.76 8.74 11.53
CA LEU A 28 5.74 7.66 11.32
C LEU A 28 5.05 6.35 10.94
N PHE A 29 3.96 6.01 11.64
CA PHE A 29 3.14 4.86 11.31
C PHE A 29 2.60 4.96 9.87
N GLY A 30 2.05 6.12 9.48
CA GLY A 30 1.55 6.36 8.12
C GLY A 30 2.63 6.17 7.05
N ARG A 31 3.87 6.61 7.29
CA ARG A 31 4.98 6.38 6.35
C ARG A 31 5.33 4.90 6.21
N LYS A 32 5.39 4.16 7.31
CA LYS A 32 5.64 2.70 7.30
C LYS A 32 4.53 1.96 6.55
N LEU A 33 3.28 2.32 6.83
CA LEU A 33 2.10 1.78 6.16
C LEU A 33 2.17 2.02 4.65
N LEU A 34 2.46 3.25 4.22
CA LEU A 34 2.59 3.58 2.81
C LEU A 34 3.70 2.78 2.13
N GLY A 35 4.86 2.63 2.78
CA GLY A 35 5.97 1.83 2.27
C GLY A 35 5.59 0.37 2.06
N ALA A 36 4.98 -0.25 3.06
CA ALA A 36 4.57 -1.65 2.98
C ALA A 36 3.43 -1.88 1.97
N LEU A 37 2.45 -0.97 1.87
CA LEU A 37 1.42 -1.04 0.82
C LEU A 37 2.04 -0.90 -0.58
N THR A 38 2.98 0.03 -0.75
CA THR A 38 3.69 0.23 -2.02
C THR A 38 4.43 -1.04 -2.44
N GLU A 39 5.12 -1.68 -1.50
CA GLU A 39 5.83 -2.95 -1.77
C GLU A 39 4.85 -4.05 -2.18
N VAL A 40 3.79 -4.28 -1.39
CA VAL A 40 2.83 -5.35 -1.66
C VAL A 40 2.11 -5.13 -3.01
N PHE A 41 1.59 -3.93 -3.27
CA PHE A 41 0.93 -3.63 -4.55
C PHE A 41 1.91 -3.67 -5.72
N GLY A 42 3.16 -3.21 -5.52
CA GLY A 42 4.21 -3.31 -6.51
C GLY A 42 4.49 -4.76 -6.93
N ARG A 43 4.65 -5.66 -5.96
CA ARG A 43 4.83 -7.10 -6.21
C ARG A 43 3.60 -7.71 -6.89
N CYS A 44 2.41 -7.38 -6.42
CA CYS A 44 1.15 -7.80 -7.04
C CYS A 44 1.15 -7.46 -8.54
N ILE A 45 1.37 -6.19 -8.90
CA ILE A 45 1.33 -5.71 -10.28
C ILE A 45 2.51 -6.25 -11.11
N LEU A 46 3.74 -6.09 -10.62
CA LEU A 46 4.96 -6.27 -11.41
C LEU A 46 5.53 -7.69 -11.36
N GLU A 47 5.30 -8.45 -10.28
CA GLU A 47 5.81 -9.83 -10.14
C GLU A 47 4.72 -10.86 -10.45
N THR A 48 3.55 -10.74 -9.83
CA THR A 48 2.47 -11.74 -9.96
C THR A 48 1.55 -11.46 -11.13
N GLY A 49 1.40 -10.19 -11.53
CA GLY A 49 0.44 -9.74 -12.54
C GLY A 49 -1.01 -9.69 -12.07
N PHE A 50 -1.28 -10.00 -10.81
CA PHE A 50 -2.60 -9.84 -10.20
C PHE A 50 -2.64 -8.54 -9.41
N PHE A 51 -3.66 -7.72 -9.60
CA PHE A 51 -3.85 -6.54 -8.77
C PHE A 51 -5.30 -6.41 -8.32
N HIS A 52 -5.47 -5.90 -7.10
CA HIS A 52 -6.76 -5.58 -6.54
C HIS A 52 -7.23 -4.24 -7.13
N ALA A 53 -8.34 -4.25 -7.87
CA ALA A 53 -8.84 -3.05 -8.53
C ALA A 53 -9.52 -2.05 -7.57
N ASP A 54 -9.74 -2.41 -6.30
CA ASP A 54 -10.42 -1.59 -5.30
C ASP A 54 -9.93 -1.90 -3.86
N PRO A 55 -8.70 -1.47 -3.50
CA PRO A 55 -8.16 -1.69 -2.15
C PRO A 55 -8.82 -0.74 -1.13
N HIS A 56 -10.09 -1.02 -0.80
CA HIS A 56 -10.84 -0.24 0.18
C HIS A 56 -10.16 -0.33 1.57
N PRO A 57 -10.05 0.77 2.35
CA PRO A 57 -9.42 0.77 3.67
C PRO A 57 -10.04 -0.19 4.70
N GLY A 58 -11.25 -0.68 4.45
CA GLY A 58 -11.88 -1.73 5.25
C GLY A 58 -11.26 -3.12 5.07
N ASN A 59 -10.56 -3.35 3.95
CA ASN A 59 -9.95 -4.63 3.58
C ASN A 59 -8.46 -4.71 3.94
N ILE A 60 -7.90 -3.62 4.48
CA ILE A 60 -6.52 -3.50 4.93
C ILE A 60 -6.52 -3.52 6.46
N PHE A 61 -5.80 -4.46 7.05
CA PHE A 61 -5.69 -4.66 8.49
C PHE A 61 -4.26 -4.37 8.95
N VAL A 62 -4.15 -3.67 10.07
CA VAL A 62 -2.91 -3.55 10.84
C VAL A 62 -2.93 -4.66 11.87
N LEU A 63 -2.06 -5.64 11.70
CA LEU A 63 -1.98 -6.80 12.58
C LEU A 63 -1.25 -6.44 13.89
N ASP A 64 -1.43 -7.26 14.92
CA ASP A 64 -0.87 -7.00 16.26
C ASP A 64 0.67 -6.96 16.26
N ASP A 65 1.31 -7.64 15.31
CA ASP A 65 2.76 -7.63 15.08
C ASP A 65 3.26 -6.44 14.23
N GLY A 66 2.34 -5.56 13.82
CA GLY A 66 2.62 -4.39 12.98
C GLY A 66 2.69 -4.69 11.49
N SER A 67 2.46 -5.94 11.06
CA SER A 67 2.35 -6.29 9.65
C SER A 67 0.98 -5.89 9.06
N ILE A 68 0.87 -5.93 7.73
CA ILE A 68 -0.37 -5.60 7.01
C ILE A 68 -1.04 -6.89 6.53
N GLY A 69 -2.30 -7.05 6.90
CA GLY A 69 -3.17 -8.09 6.36
C GLY A 69 -4.11 -7.54 5.29
N LEU A 70 -4.25 -8.25 4.17
CA LEU A 70 -5.25 -7.97 3.13
C LEU A 70 -6.28 -9.11 3.13
N ILE A 71 -7.58 -8.81 3.19
CA ILE A 71 -8.63 -9.83 3.32
C ILE A 71 -9.53 -10.00 2.10
N ASP A 72 -9.64 -8.99 1.26
CA ASP A 72 -10.56 -9.01 0.12
C ASP A 72 -9.77 -9.11 -1.19
N PHE A 73 -10.15 -10.08 -2.00
CA PHE A 73 -9.63 -10.32 -3.35
C PHE A 73 -10.79 -10.48 -4.35
N GLY A 74 -12.01 -10.02 -4.01
CA GLY A 74 -13.23 -10.27 -4.77
C GLY A 74 -13.22 -9.68 -6.18
N GLN A 75 -12.38 -8.67 -6.44
CA GLN A 75 -12.17 -8.09 -7.77
C GLN A 75 -10.68 -7.95 -8.08
N VAL A 76 -10.04 -9.08 -8.38
CA VAL A 76 -8.69 -9.12 -8.94
C VAL A 76 -8.74 -9.02 -10.47
N LYS A 77 -7.82 -8.25 -11.03
CA LYS A 77 -7.57 -8.22 -12.48
C LYS A 77 -6.18 -8.79 -12.75
N GLN A 78 -6.05 -9.44 -13.90
CA GLN A 78 -4.77 -9.98 -14.37
C GLN A 78 -4.22 -9.11 -15.49
N ILE A 79 -2.96 -8.73 -15.37
CA ILE A 79 -2.19 -8.00 -16.39
C ILE A 79 -1.31 -9.02 -17.12
N SER A 80 -1.28 -8.93 -18.45
CA SER A 80 -0.42 -9.80 -19.25
C SER A 80 1.06 -9.53 -18.96
N GLY A 81 1.93 -10.52 -19.21
CA GLY A 81 3.37 -10.32 -19.05
C GLY A 81 3.92 -9.18 -19.91
N ARG A 82 3.36 -8.98 -21.11
CA ARG A 82 3.74 -7.88 -22.00
C ARG A 82 3.36 -6.52 -21.41
N ASP A 83 2.13 -6.37 -20.95
CA ASP A 83 1.65 -5.10 -20.37
C ASP A 83 2.39 -4.76 -19.08
N ARG A 84 2.80 -5.77 -18.29
CA ARG A 84 3.67 -5.58 -17.12
C ARG A 84 5.03 -5.00 -17.49
N CYS A 85 5.67 -5.51 -18.54
CA CYS A 85 6.95 -4.97 -19.02
C CYS A 85 6.76 -3.52 -19.49
N THR A 86 5.73 -3.25 -20.28
CA THR A 86 5.43 -1.88 -20.74
C THR A 86 5.15 -0.93 -19.56
N LEU A 87 4.43 -1.38 -18.54
CA LEU A 87 4.20 -0.58 -17.33
C LEU A 87 5.51 -0.28 -16.59
N ALA A 88 6.41 -1.26 -16.47
CA ALA A 88 7.71 -1.06 -15.85
C ALA A 88 8.58 -0.07 -16.64
N GLU A 89 8.60 -0.16 -17.97
CA GLU A 89 9.31 0.76 -18.86
C GLU A 89 8.79 2.21 -18.71
N VAL A 90 7.47 2.38 -18.61
CA VAL A 90 6.87 3.71 -18.35
C VAL A 90 7.27 4.24 -16.98
N MET A 91 7.26 3.41 -15.92
CA MET A 91 7.68 3.82 -14.58
C MET A 91 9.15 4.25 -14.52
N ILE A 92 10.04 3.52 -15.19
CA ILE A 92 11.46 3.87 -15.31
C ILE A 92 11.60 5.19 -16.05
N SER A 93 10.95 5.32 -17.22
CA SER A 93 11.00 6.53 -18.05
C SER A 93 10.51 7.78 -17.30
N LEU A 94 9.48 7.66 -16.45
CA LEU A 94 8.98 8.75 -15.62
C LEU A 94 9.94 9.16 -14.51
N THR A 95 10.74 8.21 -14.01
CA THR A 95 11.75 8.47 -12.98
C THR A 95 12.96 9.18 -13.58
N ASP A 96 13.39 8.76 -14.77
CA ASP A 96 14.51 9.34 -15.50
C ASP A 96 14.19 10.77 -15.99
N ARG A 97 12.93 11.08 -16.30
CA ARG A 97 12.54 12.43 -16.74
C ARG A 97 12.71 13.53 -15.67
N LYS A 98 12.89 13.16 -14.40
CA LYS A 98 13.18 14.13 -13.33
C LYS A 98 14.66 14.52 -13.22
N SER A 99 15.58 13.86 -13.92
CA SER A 99 17.00 14.27 -13.93
C SER A 99 17.34 15.32 -14.99
N ASP A 100 16.41 15.66 -15.88
CA ASP A 100 16.63 16.60 -17.00
C ASP A 100 16.24 18.05 -16.68
N THR A 101 16.24 18.42 -15.39
CA THR A 101 16.31 19.82 -14.97
C THR A 101 17.75 20.16 -14.60
N ASN A 102 18.60 20.28 -15.61
CA ASN A 102 19.83 21.05 -15.51
C ASN A 102 19.49 22.51 -15.89
N PRO A 103 19.73 23.52 -15.02
CA PRO A 103 19.57 24.92 -15.39
C PRO A 103 20.55 25.37 -16.48
#